data_AF-A0ABD3QA51-F1
#
_entry.id   AF-A0ABD3QA51-F1
#
_cell.length_a   1.000
_cell.length_b   1.000
_cell.length_c   1.000
_cell.angle_alpha   90.00
_cell.angle_beta   90.00
_cell.angle_gamma   90.00
#
_symmetry.space_group_name_H-M   'P 1'
#
loop_
_entity.id
_entity.type
_entity.pdbx_description
1 polymer ?
#
loop_
_entity_poly.entity_id
_entity_poly.type
_entity_poly.pdbx_seq_one_letter_code
_entity_poly.pdbx_strand_id
1 'polypeptide(L)'
;MLTARTLTRSVVRQGSATIQRRSNQTVPRLGTQAEMEAEAIAQLRARVRRQKEIMDATTHSHEEELAEMWKWVKISAVVAAPVCVLSVLKDMLFVGHSHRPEGPVPEYMNIQVKEFPWECETCALFDLECWKKCRAEKAGN
;
A
#
# COMPACT_ATOMS: atom_id res chain seq x y z
N MET A 1 -38.58 19.49 18.05
CA MET A 1 -38.55 18.20 18.78
C MET A 1 -37.35 17.41 18.30
N LEU A 2 -36.26 17.41 19.09
CA LEU A 2 -35.04 16.68 18.80
C LEU A 2 -35.14 15.28 19.42
N THR A 3 -35.12 14.23 18.61
CA THR A 3 -34.93 12.86 19.10
C THR A 3 -33.62 12.31 18.58
N ALA A 4 -32.57 12.53 19.37
CA ALA A 4 -31.34 11.78 19.30
C ALA A 4 -31.62 10.34 19.77
N ARG A 5 -31.32 9.34 18.93
CA ARG A 5 -31.15 7.94 19.36
C ARG A 5 -29.94 7.35 18.65
N THR A 6 -28.77 7.74 19.13
CA THR A 6 -27.52 7.01 18.94
C THR A 6 -27.52 5.81 19.90
N LEU A 7 -27.63 4.60 19.37
CA LEU A 7 -27.35 3.35 20.10
C LEU A 7 -26.20 2.63 19.42
N THR A 8 -24.98 3.07 19.71
CA THR A 8 -23.76 2.30 19.44
C THR A 8 -23.60 1.26 20.53
N ARG A 9 -24.04 0.02 20.26
CA ARG A 9 -23.65 -1.15 21.05
C ARG A 9 -22.21 -1.51 20.70
N SER A 10 -21.27 -0.97 21.45
CA SER A 10 -19.90 -1.47 21.50
C SER A 10 -19.88 -2.80 22.26
N VAL A 11 -20.07 -3.90 21.53
CA VAL A 11 -19.79 -5.25 22.05
C VAL A 11 -18.27 -5.39 22.10
N VAL A 12 -17.69 -5.11 23.26
CA VAL A 12 -16.30 -5.48 23.55
C VAL A 12 -16.28 -7.00 23.68
N ARG A 13 -15.97 -7.69 22.58
CA ARG A 13 -15.57 -9.10 22.61
C ARG A 13 -14.23 -9.12 23.34
N GLN A 14 -14.29 -9.35 24.65
CA GLN A 14 -13.12 -9.64 25.46
C GLN A 14 -12.65 -11.04 25.03
N GLY A 15 -11.95 -11.09 23.90
CA GLY A 15 -11.21 -12.26 23.50
C GLY A 15 -10.17 -12.47 24.58
N SER A 16 -10.34 -13.51 25.38
CA SER A 16 -9.25 -14.06 26.17
C SER A 16 -8.17 -14.46 25.17
N ALA A 17 -7.26 -13.54 24.89
CA ALA A 17 -6.05 -13.83 24.17
C ALA A 17 -5.23 -14.71 25.11
N THR A 18 -5.54 -16.00 25.11
CA THR A 18 -4.65 -17.03 25.63
C THR A 18 -3.42 -16.91 24.76
N ILE A 19 -2.48 -16.08 25.20
CA ILE A 19 -1.14 -16.01 24.64
C ILE A 19 -0.61 -17.43 24.78
N GLN A 20 -0.69 -18.22 23.71
CA GLN A 20 0.07 -19.44 23.60
C GLN A 20 1.53 -18.99 23.68
N ARG A 21 2.10 -19.02 24.89
CA ARG A 21 3.54 -19.02 25.07
C ARG A 21 4.06 -20.11 24.15
N ARG A 22 4.72 -19.73 23.06
CA ARG A 22 5.49 -20.63 22.22
C ARG A 22 6.70 -21.10 23.04
N SER A 23 6.49 -21.90 24.06
CA SER A 23 7.56 -22.70 24.65
C SER A 23 7.72 -23.97 23.81
N ASN A 24 8.12 -23.80 22.54
CA ASN A 24 8.67 -24.90 21.76
C ASN A 24 10.19 -24.92 21.99
N GLN A 25 10.55 -25.16 23.25
CA GLN A 25 11.80 -25.82 23.59
C GLN A 25 11.39 -26.99 24.48
N THR A 26 10.77 -28.00 23.86
CA THR A 26 10.77 -29.32 24.46
C THR A 26 12.20 -29.83 24.33
N VAL A 27 13.02 -29.53 25.34
CA VAL A 27 14.28 -30.28 25.53
C VAL A 27 13.84 -31.74 25.64
N PRO A 28 14.32 -32.65 24.75
CA PRO A 28 13.99 -34.06 24.85
C PRO A 28 14.31 -34.51 26.27
N ARG A 29 13.36 -35.16 26.93
CA ARG A 29 13.64 -35.75 28.24
C ARG A 29 14.74 -36.79 28.00
N LEU A 30 15.89 -36.63 28.65
CA LEU A 30 17.06 -37.52 28.54
C LEU A 30 16.81 -38.87 29.25
N GLY A 31 15.73 -39.54 28.87
CA GLY A 31 15.41 -40.91 29.28
C GLY A 31 16.19 -41.92 28.46
N THR A 32 15.68 -43.14 28.39
CA THR A 32 16.27 -44.19 27.55
C THR A 32 16.10 -43.87 26.05
N GLN A 33 16.96 -44.42 25.19
CA GLN A 33 16.91 -44.17 23.74
C GLN A 33 15.52 -44.44 23.13
N ALA A 34 14.87 -45.51 23.57
CA ALA A 34 13.53 -45.88 23.09
C ALA A 34 12.45 -44.84 23.46
N GLU A 35 12.55 -44.22 24.64
CA GLU A 35 11.61 -43.18 25.08
C GLU A 35 11.80 -41.88 24.28
N MET A 36 13.06 -41.53 23.98
CA MET A 36 13.37 -40.37 23.15
C MET A 36 12.86 -40.55 21.71
N GLU A 37 13.04 -41.73 21.12
CA GLU A 37 12.53 -42.03 19.78
C GLU A 37 11.00 -41.99 19.73
N ALA A 38 10.32 -42.53 20.75
CA ALA A 38 8.87 -42.49 20.85
C ALA A 38 8.32 -41.06 20.94
N GLU A 39 8.97 -40.19 21.74
CA GLU A 39 8.59 -38.78 21.85
C GLU A 39 8.84 -38.02 20.54
N ALA A 40 10.00 -38.23 19.90
CA ALA A 40 10.32 -37.62 18.62
C ALA A 40 9.31 -38.01 17.52
N ILE A 41 8.93 -39.28 17.45
CA ILE A 41 7.91 -39.78 16.52
C ILE A 41 6.55 -39.14 16.82
N ALA A 42 6.17 -38.98 18.09
CA ALA A 42 4.91 -38.33 18.47
C ALA A 42 4.88 -36.85 18.06
N GLN A 43 5.98 -36.12 18.27
CA GLN A 43 6.10 -34.72 17.85
C GLN A 43 6.05 -34.57 16.32
N LEU A 44 6.73 -35.45 15.58
CA LEU A 44 6.69 -35.45 14.11
C LEU A 44 5.28 -35.72 13.59
N ARG A 45 4.56 -36.69 14.15
CA ARG A 45 3.16 -36.97 13.80
C ARG A 45 2.23 -35.79 14.08
N ALA A 46 2.43 -35.09 15.19
CA ALA A 46 1.66 -33.89 15.52
C ALA A 46 1.92 -32.75 14.52
N ARG A 47 3.18 -32.54 14.11
CA ARG A 47 3.54 -31.54 13.08
C ARG A 47 2.95 -31.89 11.72
N VAL A 48 3.05 -33.15 11.30
CA VAL A 48 2.47 -33.61 10.02
C VAL A 48 0.96 -33.46 10.01
N ARG A 49 0.27 -33.78 11.13
CA ARG A 49 -1.18 -33.55 11.24
C ARG A 49 -1.52 -32.07 11.07
N ARG A 50 -0.78 -31.19 11.74
CA ARG A 50 -0.99 -29.74 11.63
C ARG A 50 -0.73 -29.22 10.21
N GLN A 51 0.30 -29.73 9.54
CA GLN A 51 0.56 -29.38 8.14
C GLN A 51 -0.57 -29.82 7.22
N LYS A 52 -1.11 -31.03 7.40
CA LYS A 52 -2.27 -31.50 6.64
C LYS A 52 -3.51 -30.64 6.88
N GLU A 53 -3.81 -30.29 8.13
CA GLU A 53 -4.91 -29.38 8.45
C GLU A 53 -4.76 -28.01 7.76
N ILE A 54 -3.53 -27.49 7.69
CA ILE A 54 -3.26 -26.21 7.00
C ILE A 54 -3.43 -26.38 5.49
N MET A 55 -2.90 -27.46 4.91
CA MET A 55 -3.04 -27.73 3.48
C MET A 55 -4.51 -27.88 3.09
N ASP A 56 -5.27 -28.70 3.80
CA ASP A 56 -6.71 -28.93 3.55
C ASP A 56 -7.53 -27.64 3.72
N ALA A 57 -7.12 -26.74 4.63
CA ALA A 57 -7.75 -25.43 4.79
C ALA A 57 -7.41 -24.43 3.67
N THR A 58 -6.37 -24.69 2.88
CA THR A 58 -5.90 -23.82 1.79
C THR A 58 -6.16 -24.38 0.39
N THR A 59 -6.66 -25.61 0.28
CA THR A 59 -7.05 -26.19 -1.01
C THR A 59 -8.40 -25.64 -1.42
N HIS A 60 -8.38 -24.68 -2.35
CA HIS A 60 -9.56 -24.21 -3.05
C HIS A 60 -9.73 -24.99 -4.35
N SER A 61 -10.98 -25.18 -4.78
CA SER A 61 -11.21 -25.74 -6.11
C SER A 61 -10.81 -24.73 -7.18
N HIS A 62 -10.36 -25.20 -8.34
CA HIS A 62 -9.99 -24.32 -9.46
C HIS A 62 -11.16 -23.39 -9.87
N GLU A 63 -12.40 -23.84 -9.72
CA GLU A 63 -13.59 -23.03 -9.97
C GLU A 63 -13.76 -21.87 -8.98
N GLU A 64 -13.44 -22.10 -7.70
CA GLU A 64 -13.46 -21.05 -6.68
C GLU A 64 -12.39 -19.98 -6.95
N GLU A 65 -11.17 -20.39 -7.32
CA GLU A 65 -10.09 -19.45 -7.65
C GLU A 65 -10.45 -18.55 -8.84
N LEU A 66 -11.06 -19.12 -9.89
CA LEU A 66 -11.55 -18.35 -11.03
C LEU A 66 -12.69 -17.40 -10.65
N ALA A 67 -13.61 -17.84 -9.79
CA ALA A 67 -14.70 -17.00 -9.30
C ALA A 67 -14.17 -15.81 -8.47
N GLU A 68 -13.16 -16.04 -7.63
CA GLU A 68 -12.50 -14.99 -6.87
C GLU A 68 -11.76 -14.00 -7.76
N MET A 69 -11.02 -14.48 -8.77
CA MET A 69 -10.38 -13.62 -9.76
C MET A 69 -11.41 -12.71 -10.45
N TRP A 70 -12.50 -13.28 -10.96
CA TRP A 70 -13.55 -12.52 -11.64
C TRP A 70 -14.27 -11.53 -10.71
N LYS A 71 -14.42 -11.85 -9.42
CA LYS A 71 -14.94 -10.91 -8.42
C LYS A 71 -14.09 -9.66 -8.37
N TRP A 72 -12.76 -9.80 -8.30
CA TRP A 72 -11.84 -8.66 -8.25
C TRP A 72 -11.80 -7.87 -9.56
N VAL A 73 -11.87 -8.56 -10.71
CA VAL A 73 -11.99 -7.89 -12.02
C VAL A 73 -13.25 -7.00 -12.06
N LYS A 74 -14.39 -7.52 -11.58
CA LYS A 74 -15.65 -6.76 -11.52
C LYS A 74 -15.56 -5.57 -10.56
N ILE A 75 -14.95 -5.76 -9.38
CA ILE A 75 -14.76 -4.66 -8.42
C ILE A 75 -13.90 -3.56 -9.04
N SER A 76 -12.80 -3.91 -9.70
CA SER A 76 -11.94 -2.93 -10.38
C SER A 76 -12.70 -2.19 -11.48
N ALA A 77 -13.51 -2.89 -12.27
CA ALA A 77 -14.29 -2.27 -13.35
C ALA A 77 -15.43 -1.38 -12.85
N VAL A 78 -16.13 -1.78 -11.77
CA VAL A 78 -17.34 -1.09 -11.29
C VAL A 78 -17.02 -0.01 -10.26
N VAL A 79 -15.93 -0.15 -9.50
CA VAL A 79 -15.56 0.78 -8.43
C VAL A 79 -14.34 1.59 -8.81
N ALA A 80 -13.22 0.93 -9.13
CA ALA A 80 -11.97 1.65 -9.35
C ALA A 80 -12.01 2.48 -10.63
N ALA A 81 -12.50 1.93 -11.74
CA ALA A 81 -12.52 2.66 -13.01
C ALA A 81 -13.40 3.93 -12.96
N PRO A 82 -14.63 3.92 -12.40
CA PRO A 82 -15.39 5.16 -12.26
C PRO A 82 -14.73 6.18 -11.34
N VAL A 83 -14.08 5.75 -10.24
CA VAL A 83 -13.35 6.67 -9.36
C VAL A 83 -12.22 7.37 -10.13
N CYS A 84 -11.43 6.63 -10.92
CA CYS A 84 -10.38 7.22 -11.74
C CYS A 84 -10.93 8.22 -12.76
N VAL A 85 -11.97 7.82 -13.51
CA VAL A 85 -12.60 8.68 -14.54
C VAL A 85 -13.18 9.94 -13.91
N LEU A 86 -13.94 9.82 -12.83
CA LEU A 86 -14.54 10.96 -12.14
C LEU A 86 -13.48 11.87 -11.51
N SER A 87 -12.37 11.33 -11.01
CA SER A 87 -11.27 12.13 -10.47
C SER A 87 -10.62 12.98 -11.55
N VAL A 88 -10.33 12.39 -12.72
CA VAL A 88 -9.77 13.11 -13.88
C VAL A 88 -10.74 14.18 -14.36
N LEU A 89 -12.03 13.85 -14.52
CA LEU A 89 -13.05 14.81 -14.92
C LEU A 89 -13.17 15.95 -13.91
N LYS A 90 -13.10 15.64 -12.61
CA LYS A 90 -13.17 16.66 -11.56
C LYS A 90 -11.98 17.61 -11.64
N ASP A 91 -10.78 17.10 -11.86
CA ASP A 91 -9.58 17.94 -11.99
C ASP A 91 -9.63 18.79 -13.26
N MET A 92 -10.08 18.23 -14.39
CA MET A 92 -10.20 18.95 -15.65
C MET A 92 -11.27 20.06 -15.64
N LEU A 93 -12.41 19.82 -14.99
CA LEU A 93 -13.57 20.71 -15.07
C LEU A 93 -13.65 21.71 -13.91
N PHE A 94 -13.17 21.33 -12.73
CA PHE A 94 -13.42 22.11 -11.50
C PHE A 94 -12.17 22.60 -10.79
N VAL A 95 -10.98 22.09 -11.13
CA VAL A 95 -9.72 22.57 -10.53
C VAL A 95 -9.07 23.57 -11.49
N GLY A 96 -9.34 24.86 -11.25
CA GLY A 96 -8.57 25.92 -11.90
C GLY A 96 -7.12 25.88 -11.41
N HIS A 97 -6.16 25.79 -12.33
CA HIS A 97 -4.74 25.92 -11.98
C HIS A 97 -4.43 27.40 -11.70
N SER A 98 -4.26 27.76 -10.42
CA SER A 98 -3.74 29.08 -10.06
C SER A 98 -2.28 29.15 -10.47
N HIS A 99 -2.00 29.85 -11.57
CA HIS A 99 -0.62 30.14 -11.97
C HIS A 99 0.04 31.02 -10.92
N ARG A 100 1.36 30.85 -10.74
CA ARG A 100 2.16 31.84 -10.02
C ARG A 100 1.92 33.20 -10.70
N PRO A 101 1.68 34.29 -9.94
CA PRO A 101 1.51 35.60 -10.54
C PRO A 101 2.73 35.93 -11.40
N GLU A 102 2.49 36.30 -12.67
CA GLU A 102 3.54 36.72 -13.57
C GLU A 102 4.02 38.13 -13.20
N GLY A 103 5.33 38.30 -13.09
CA GLY A 103 5.96 39.57 -12.73
C GLY A 103 7.33 39.41 -12.08
N PRO A 104 8.01 40.53 -11.80
CA PRO A 104 9.26 40.50 -11.05
C PRO A 104 8.99 39.90 -9.66
N VAL A 105 9.61 38.76 -9.41
CA VAL A 105 9.53 38.10 -8.11
C VAL A 105 10.47 38.83 -7.13
N PRO A 106 10.15 38.88 -5.83
CA PRO A 106 11.08 39.40 -4.84
C PRO A 106 12.45 38.71 -4.93
N GLU A 107 13.53 39.43 -4.64
CA GLU A 107 14.91 38.95 -4.80
C GLU A 107 15.17 37.60 -4.12
N TYR A 108 14.57 37.38 -2.95
CA TYR A 108 14.70 36.12 -2.19
C TYR A 108 13.98 34.92 -2.82
N MET A 109 13.15 35.12 -3.85
CA MET A 109 12.43 34.04 -4.55
C MET A 109 13.19 33.52 -5.78
N ASN A 110 14.16 34.28 -6.29
CA ASN A 110 15.00 33.88 -7.42
C ASN A 110 16.48 33.86 -7.00
N ILE A 111 16.76 33.15 -5.90
CA ILE A 111 18.12 33.03 -5.38
C ILE A 111 18.89 32.07 -6.27
N GLN A 112 19.88 32.59 -6.99
CA GLN A 112 20.81 31.80 -7.76
C GLN A 112 22.25 32.14 -7.36
N VAL A 113 22.83 31.34 -6.48
CA VAL A 113 24.25 31.48 -6.08
C VAL A 113 25.18 30.77 -7.06
N LYS A 114 24.67 29.73 -7.73
CA LYS A 114 25.38 28.94 -8.72
C LYS A 114 24.47 28.67 -9.90
N GLU A 115 25.02 28.75 -11.10
CA GLU A 115 24.37 28.34 -12.34
C GLU A 115 23.91 26.88 -12.29
N PHE A 116 22.77 26.61 -12.92
CA PHE A 116 22.26 25.26 -13.02
C PHE A 116 23.07 24.45 -14.05
N PRO A 117 23.23 23.13 -13.87
CA PRO A 117 24.11 22.30 -14.71
C PRO A 117 23.51 21.91 -16.07
N TRP A 118 22.46 22.60 -16.54
CA TRP A 118 21.82 22.34 -17.83
C TRP A 118 21.97 23.55 -18.76
N GLU A 119 21.66 23.36 -20.04
CA GLU A 119 21.93 24.36 -21.09
C GLU A 119 21.38 25.76 -20.78
N CYS A 120 20.18 25.85 -20.19
CA CYS A 120 19.59 27.11 -19.75
C CYS A 120 19.90 27.37 -18.27
N GLU A 121 21.12 27.83 -18.00
CA GLU A 121 21.73 27.94 -16.67
C GLU A 121 20.91 28.72 -15.64
N THR A 122 20.00 29.61 -16.04
CA THR A 122 19.18 30.46 -15.15
C THR A 122 17.74 29.96 -14.96
N CYS A 123 17.31 28.94 -15.71
CA CYS A 123 15.93 28.44 -15.66
C CYS A 123 15.82 27.23 -14.75
N ALA A 124 14.89 27.19 -13.79
CA ALA A 124 14.66 25.99 -12.97
C ALA A 124 14.22 24.77 -13.82
N LEU A 125 14.44 23.55 -13.30
CA LEU A 125 14.21 22.29 -14.04
C LEU A 125 12.79 22.13 -14.63
N PHE A 126 11.77 22.60 -13.90
CA PHE A 126 10.36 22.49 -14.31
C PHE A 126 9.74 23.84 -14.73
N ASP A 127 10.56 24.87 -14.93
CA ASP A 127 10.08 26.17 -15.42
C ASP A 127 10.01 26.14 -16.96
N LEU A 128 8.96 25.51 -17.48
CA LEU A 128 8.79 25.30 -18.91
C LEU A 128 8.75 26.62 -19.71
N GLU A 129 8.30 27.71 -19.10
CA GLU A 129 8.24 29.02 -19.75
C GLU A 129 9.62 29.66 -19.86
N CYS A 130 10.43 29.62 -18.79
CA CYS A 130 11.82 30.06 -18.85
C CYS A 130 12.60 29.24 -19.89
N TRP A 131 12.41 27.92 -19.91
CA TRP A 131 13.05 27.05 -20.90
C TRP A 131 12.64 27.36 -22.34
N LYS A 132 11.39 27.78 -22.58
CA LYS A 132 10.93 28.22 -23.91
C LYS A 132 11.61 29.52 -24.33
N LYS A 133 11.70 30.49 -23.41
CA LYS A 133 12.36 31.80 -23.66
C LYS A 133 13.86 31.62 -23.95
N CYS A 134 14.58 30.93 -23.07
CA CYS A 134 16.00 30.65 -23.26
C CYS A 134 16.30 29.91 -24.58
N ARG A 135 15.49 28.90 -24.95
CA ARG A 135 15.67 28.20 -26.22
C ARG A 135 15.37 29.06 -27.44
N ALA A 136 14.38 29.94 -27.35
CA ALA A 136 14.08 30.89 -28.43
C ALA A 136 15.21 31.91 -28.61
N GLU A 137 15.78 32.43 -27.52
CA GLU A 137 16.93 33.34 -27.55
C GLU A 137 18.18 32.68 -28.14
N LYS A 138 18.43 31.41 -27.80
CA LYS A 138 19.55 30.64 -28.36
C LYS A 138 19.37 30.26 -29.83
N ALA A 139 18.14 30.14 -30.32
CA ALA A 139 17.87 29.80 -31.71
C ALA A 139 17.82 31.03 -32.65
N GLY A 140 17.59 32.21 -32.08
CA GLY A 140 17.59 33.50 -32.80
C GLY A 140 18.96 34.18 -32.88
N ASN A 141 19.96 33.68 -32.15
CA ASN A 141 21.36 34.07 -32.19
C ASN A 141 22.21 33.00 -32.88
#